data_AF-A0AA41S430-F1
#
_entry.id   AF-A0AA41S430-F1
#
_cell.length_a   1.000
_cell.length_b   1.000
_cell.length_c   1.000
_cell.angle_alpha   90.00
_cell.angle_beta   90.00
_cell.angle_gamma   90.00
#
_symmetry.space_group_name_H-M   'P 1'
#
loop_
_entity.id
_entity.type
_entity.pdbx_description
1 polymer ?
#
loop_
_entity_poly.entity_id
_entity_poly.type
_entity_poly.pdbx_seq_one_letter_code
_entity_poly.pdbx_strand_id
1 'polypeptide(L)'
;KVCASTIQQLDFAATVTALLGVPFPYGSIGRVNPELYGLSSGTWNGPVLSASDHKQWSDLEKWMQNYANVLCINSWQVKRYIDAYSAASVIGFSLEDLRHVADMYDQAQNNWSRKSGNFSLCGNEIPNERCDASLTVLQGKIDAFSNFLASVAELARSKWTEFDLKMMGVGLGIFVLSLFVHIIAIRRSDKLCQIS
;
A
#
# COMPACT_ATOMS: atom_id res chain seq x y z
N LYS A 1 17.13 22.38 -2.46
CA LYS A 1 16.66 21.29 -3.35
C LYS A 1 15.44 20.67 -2.69
N VAL A 2 14.29 20.68 -3.36
CA VAL A 2 13.10 19.97 -2.86
C VAL A 2 13.32 18.50 -3.21
N CYS A 3 13.52 17.65 -2.20
CA CYS A 3 13.49 16.20 -2.40
C CYS A 3 12.02 15.81 -2.56
N ALA A 4 11.59 15.55 -3.80
CA ALA A 4 10.28 14.97 -4.05
C ALA A 4 10.37 13.48 -3.71
N SER A 5 9.73 13.05 -2.63
CA SER A 5 9.49 11.63 -2.40
C SER A 5 8.38 11.12 -3.32
N THR A 6 8.41 9.82 -3.61
CA THR A 6 7.45 9.18 -4.50
C THR A 6 6.37 8.46 -3.69
N ILE A 7 5.12 8.61 -4.12
CA ILE A 7 3.97 7.89 -3.57
C ILE A 7 3.40 6.96 -4.66
N GLN A 8 3.07 5.72 -4.29
CA GLN A 8 2.38 4.83 -5.22
C GLN A 8 0.93 5.30 -5.41
N GLN A 9 0.38 5.17 -6.63
CA GLN A 9 -0.97 5.65 -6.93
C GLN A 9 -2.06 5.03 -6.02
N LEU A 10 -1.93 3.75 -5.68
CA LEU A 10 -2.85 3.06 -4.75
C LEU A 10 -2.84 3.66 -3.34
N ASP A 11 -1.70 4.18 -2.88
CA ASP A 11 -1.51 4.72 -1.53
C ASP A 11 -2.17 6.09 -1.35
N PHE A 12 -2.51 6.77 -2.45
CA PHE A 12 -3.07 8.12 -2.41
C PHE A 12 -4.36 8.19 -1.59
N ALA A 13 -5.33 7.34 -1.91
CA ALA A 13 -6.64 7.35 -1.25
C ALA A 13 -6.51 7.01 0.25
N ALA A 14 -5.72 5.99 0.58
CA ALA A 14 -5.45 5.62 1.97
C ALA A 14 -4.78 6.77 2.73
N THR A 15 -3.77 7.40 2.14
CA THR A 15 -3.03 8.48 2.77
C THR A 15 -3.92 9.70 3.02
N VAL A 16 -4.64 10.19 2.00
CA VAL A 16 -5.50 11.37 2.15
C VAL A 16 -6.62 11.14 3.15
N THR A 17 -7.22 9.94 3.18
CA THR A 17 -8.28 9.64 4.16
C THR A 17 -7.76 9.57 5.59
N ALA A 18 -6.56 9.01 5.80
CA ALA A 18 -5.89 9.05 7.09
C ALA A 18 -5.58 10.48 7.55
N LEU A 19 -5.15 11.35 6.63
CA LEU A 19 -4.87 12.76 6.91
C LEU A 19 -6.14 13.56 7.28
N LEU A 20 -7.26 13.26 6.62
CA LEU A 20 -8.54 13.93 6.84
C LEU A 20 -9.32 13.33 8.02
N GLY A 21 -8.87 12.23 8.60
CA GLY A 21 -9.59 11.52 9.67
C GLY A 21 -10.92 10.91 9.21
N VAL A 22 -11.06 10.61 7.91
CA VAL A 22 -12.27 10.00 7.34
C VAL A 22 -12.05 8.49 7.12
N PRO A 23 -13.13 7.68 7.06
CA PRO A 23 -12.99 6.25 6.83
C PRO A 23 -12.29 5.92 5.51
N PHE A 24 -11.45 4.87 5.50
CA PHE A 24 -10.80 4.40 4.28
C PHE A 24 -11.83 3.94 3.25
N PRO A 25 -11.69 4.35 1.96
CA PRO A 25 -12.61 3.92 0.91
C PRO A 25 -12.57 2.39 0.76
N TYR A 26 -13.73 1.78 0.59
CA TYR A 26 -13.87 0.32 0.63
C TYR A 26 -12.98 -0.42 -0.39
N GLY A 27 -12.86 0.09 -1.62
CA GLY A 27 -12.01 -0.52 -2.66
C GLY A 27 -10.53 -0.11 -2.61
N SER A 28 -10.09 0.62 -1.58
CA SER A 28 -8.69 0.98 -1.43
C SER A 28 -7.90 -0.20 -0.88
N ILE A 29 -6.83 -0.58 -1.58
CA ILE A 29 -5.84 -1.59 -1.15
C ILE A 29 -4.47 -0.97 -0.85
N GLY A 30 -4.39 0.36 -0.87
CA GLY A 30 -3.15 1.08 -0.63
C GLY A 30 -2.83 1.24 0.85
N ARG A 31 -1.56 1.51 1.12
CA ARG A 31 -1.04 1.79 2.45
C ARG A 31 -0.97 3.30 2.67
N VAL A 32 -1.12 3.72 3.92
CA VAL A 32 -0.85 5.11 4.31
C VAL A 32 0.63 5.41 4.20
N ASN A 33 1.01 6.44 3.44
CA ASN A 33 2.41 6.82 3.28
C ASN A 33 2.94 7.43 4.60
N PRO A 34 4.03 6.89 5.18
CA PRO A 34 4.53 7.33 6.49
C PRO A 34 5.06 8.77 6.46
N GLU A 35 5.66 9.19 5.34
CA GLU A 35 6.25 10.53 5.23
C GLU A 35 5.19 11.61 5.21
N LEU A 36 4.19 11.46 4.34
CA LEU A 36 3.06 12.38 4.25
C LEU A 36 2.24 12.41 5.55
N TYR A 37 2.07 11.25 6.20
CA TYR A 37 1.42 11.19 7.51
C TYR A 37 2.23 11.96 8.57
N GLY A 38 3.56 11.80 8.59
CA GLY A 38 4.48 12.51 9.49
C GLY A 38 4.55 14.03 9.27
N LEU A 39 4.36 14.51 8.04
CA LEU A 39 4.26 15.94 7.75
C LEU A 39 3.04 16.57 8.42
N SER A 40 1.92 15.86 8.43
CA SER A 40 0.67 16.37 9.00
C SER A 40 0.67 16.44 10.52
N SER A 41 1.40 15.54 11.18
CA SER A 41 1.54 15.51 12.63
C SER A 41 2.52 16.56 13.18
N GLY A 42 3.17 17.34 12.31
CA GLY A 42 4.20 18.32 12.72
C GLY A 42 5.45 17.66 13.32
N THR A 43 5.62 16.35 13.14
CA THR A 43 6.73 15.55 13.68
C THR A 43 7.84 15.31 12.66
N TRP A 44 7.72 15.85 11.44
CA TRP A 44 8.77 15.84 10.42
C TRP A 44 9.92 16.81 10.76
N ASN A 45 10.57 16.57 11.89
CA ASN A 45 11.98 16.84 12.02
C ASN A 45 12.63 15.46 11.94
N GLY A 46 13.37 15.18 10.87
CA GLY A 46 14.26 14.00 10.85
C GLY A 46 15.14 13.99 12.12
N PRO A 47 15.82 12.88 12.45
CA PRO A 47 16.65 12.76 13.64
C PRO A 47 17.84 13.73 13.55
N VAL A 48 17.61 15.01 13.83
CA VAL A 48 18.61 16.03 14.06
C VAL A 48 18.70 16.14 15.56
N LEU A 49 19.71 15.47 16.13
CA LEU A 49 20.07 15.49 17.54
C LEU A 49 20.45 16.92 17.96
N SER A 50 19.49 17.81 18.23
CA SER A 50 19.80 19.18 18.69
C SER A 50 18.67 19.88 19.45
N ALA A 51 17.68 19.16 20.01
CA ALA A 51 16.69 19.78 20.89
C ALA A 51 16.16 18.79 21.94
N SER A 52 16.57 18.98 23.22
CA SER A 52 16.06 18.32 24.42
C SER A 52 15.52 16.89 24.19
N ASP A 53 16.43 15.91 24.14
CA ASP A 53 16.16 14.52 23.73
C ASP A 53 14.78 14.02 24.19
N HIS A 54 14.42 14.15 25.47
CA HIS A 54 13.15 13.61 25.99
C HIS A 54 11.86 14.06 25.26
N LYS A 55 11.75 15.32 24.83
CA LYS A 55 10.54 15.80 24.14
C LYS A 55 10.42 15.16 22.75
N GLN A 56 11.53 15.10 22.02
CA GLN A 56 11.61 14.50 20.68
C GLN A 56 11.27 13.01 20.70
N TRP A 57 11.74 12.27 21.69
CA TRP A 57 11.43 10.85 21.86
C TRP A 57 9.94 10.62 22.17
N SER A 58 9.35 11.45 23.03
CA SER A 58 7.92 11.35 23.35
C SER A 58 7.02 11.66 22.15
N ASP A 59 7.45 12.57 21.26
CA ASP A 59 6.72 12.93 20.05
C ASP A 59 6.86 11.84 18.97
N LEU A 60 8.03 11.20 18.86
CA LEU A 60 8.25 10.05 17.98
C LEU A 60 7.42 8.83 18.41
N GLU A 61 7.42 8.49 19.70
CA GLU A 61 6.63 7.38 20.23
C GLU A 61 5.13 7.58 19.96
N LYS A 62 4.60 8.78 20.26
CA LYS A 62 3.21 9.15 19.96
C LYS A 62 2.91 9.05 18.47
N TRP A 63 3.81 9.52 17.61
CA TRP A 63 3.65 9.42 16.17
C TRP A 63 3.59 7.96 15.71
N MET A 64 4.54 7.12 16.15
CA MET A 64 4.59 5.70 15.81
C MET A 64 3.34 4.96 16.30
N GLN A 65 2.86 5.28 17.50
CA GLN A 65 1.63 4.73 18.04
C GLN A 65 0.41 5.13 17.21
N ASN A 66 0.28 6.40 16.85
CA ASN A 66 -0.80 6.90 15.99
C ASN A 66 -0.76 6.28 14.60
N TYR A 67 0.43 6.19 14.02
CA TYR A 67 0.62 5.59 12.71
C TYR A 67 0.31 4.08 12.73
N ALA A 68 0.71 3.35 13.77
CA ALA A 68 0.35 1.94 13.94
C ALA A 68 -1.18 1.74 14.10
N ASN A 69 -1.87 2.63 14.83
CA ASN A 69 -3.34 2.62 14.90
C ASN A 69 -3.97 2.80 13.51
N VAL A 70 -3.46 3.77 12.74
CA VAL A 70 -3.94 4.06 11.38
C VAL A 70 -3.72 2.85 10.46
N LEU A 71 -2.54 2.22 10.51
CA LEU A 71 -2.24 1.02 9.71
C LEU A 71 -3.11 -0.17 10.12
N CYS A 72 -3.45 -0.33 11.41
CA CYS A 72 -4.37 -1.36 11.87
C CYS A 72 -5.75 -1.20 11.23
N ILE A 73 -6.31 0.02 11.23
CA ILE A 73 -7.63 0.30 10.65
C ILE A 73 -7.60 0.16 9.12
N ASN A 74 -6.53 0.66 8.49
CA ASN A 74 -6.30 0.51 7.05
C ASN A 74 -6.26 -0.98 6.67
N SER A 75 -5.47 -1.78 7.38
CA SER A 75 -5.33 -3.23 7.15
C SER A 75 -6.65 -3.97 7.34
N TRP A 76 -7.45 -3.60 8.35
CA TRP A 76 -8.78 -4.19 8.54
C TRP A 76 -9.70 -3.94 7.34
N GLN A 77 -9.73 -2.70 6.81
CA GLN A 77 -10.51 -2.37 5.62
C GLN A 77 -10.02 -3.16 4.39
N VAL A 78 -8.70 -3.22 4.17
CA VAL A 78 -8.10 -3.98 3.07
C VAL A 78 -8.43 -5.47 3.17
N LYS A 79 -8.26 -6.07 4.34
CA LYS A 79 -8.60 -7.47 4.60
C LYS A 79 -10.06 -7.77 4.27
N ARG A 80 -10.98 -6.94 4.77
CA ARG A 80 -12.42 -7.05 4.49
C ARG A 80 -12.73 -6.95 2.99
N TYR A 81 -12.07 -6.05 2.27
CA TYR A 81 -12.26 -5.91 0.83
C TYR A 81 -11.76 -7.13 0.06
N ILE A 82 -10.55 -7.62 0.36
CA ILE A 82 -9.97 -8.80 -0.29
C ILE A 82 -10.79 -10.05 -0.01
N ASP A 83 -11.28 -10.24 1.21
CA ASP A 83 -12.14 -11.38 1.56
C ASP A 83 -13.46 -11.36 0.78
N ALA A 84 -14.10 -10.19 0.68
CA ALA A 84 -15.32 -10.05 -0.10
C ALA A 84 -15.07 -10.22 -1.61
N TYR A 85 -13.99 -9.64 -2.13
CA TYR A 85 -13.60 -9.74 -3.53
C TYR A 85 -13.30 -11.19 -3.91
N SER A 86 -12.51 -11.90 -3.12
CA SER A 86 -12.12 -13.28 -3.37
C SER A 86 -13.30 -14.26 -3.30
N ALA A 87 -14.29 -13.99 -2.44
CA ALA A 87 -15.50 -14.80 -2.37
C ALA A 87 -16.43 -14.62 -3.59
N ALA A 88 -16.40 -13.46 -4.25
CA ALA A 88 -17.34 -13.11 -5.33
C ALA A 88 -16.73 -13.19 -6.74
N SER A 89 -15.40 -13.18 -6.87
CA SER A 89 -14.73 -12.98 -8.17
C SER A 89 -14.44 -14.28 -8.90
N VAL A 90 -14.77 -14.32 -10.20
CA VAL A 90 -14.48 -15.45 -11.12
C VAL A 90 -12.99 -15.58 -11.41
N ILE A 91 -12.28 -14.45 -11.48
CA ILE A 91 -10.82 -14.37 -11.61
C ILE A 91 -10.28 -14.02 -10.22
N GLY A 92 -10.25 -15.02 -9.34
CA GLY A 92 -9.85 -14.88 -7.94
C GLY A 92 -8.34 -15.07 -7.70
N PHE A 93 -7.95 -14.83 -6.46
CA PHE A 93 -6.62 -15.18 -5.94
C PHE A 93 -6.53 -16.69 -5.69
N SER A 94 -5.33 -17.26 -5.73
CA SER A 94 -5.16 -18.67 -5.38
C SER A 94 -5.44 -18.87 -3.89
N LEU A 95 -5.87 -20.08 -3.50
CA LEU A 95 -6.13 -20.38 -2.09
C LEU A 95 -4.86 -20.28 -1.24
N GLU A 96 -3.69 -20.58 -1.82
CA GLU A 96 -2.40 -20.45 -1.16
C GLU A 96 -2.05 -18.98 -0.90
N ASP A 97 -2.19 -18.11 -1.91
CA ASP A 97 -1.96 -16.67 -1.75
C ASP A 97 -2.91 -16.06 -0.71
N LEU A 98 -4.18 -16.46 -0.72
CA LEU A 98 -5.19 -16.00 0.24
C LEU A 98 -4.87 -16.42 1.67
N ARG A 99 -4.43 -17.67 1.86
CA ARG A 99 -3.97 -18.16 3.17
C ARG A 99 -2.75 -17.39 3.63
N HIS A 100 -1.77 -17.18 2.74
CA HIS A 100 -0.56 -16.44 3.08
C HIS A 100 -0.86 -15.01 3.58
N VAL A 101 -1.67 -14.24 2.85
CA VAL A 101 -2.01 -12.88 3.29
C VAL A 101 -2.92 -12.87 4.53
N ALA A 102 -3.77 -13.88 4.72
CA ALA A 102 -4.56 -14.04 5.93
C ALA A 102 -3.67 -14.33 7.15
N ASP A 103 -2.69 -15.22 7.02
CA ASP A 103 -1.74 -15.54 8.09
C ASP A 103 -0.91 -14.31 8.47
N MET A 104 -0.48 -13.50 7.49
CA MET A 104 0.21 -12.24 7.75
C MET A 104 -0.66 -11.24 8.51
N TYR A 105 -1.95 -11.12 8.14
CA TYR A 105 -2.90 -10.28 8.85
C TYR A 105 -3.10 -10.75 10.30
N ASP A 106 -3.30 -12.05 10.50
CA ASP A 106 -3.48 -12.63 11.83
C ASP A 106 -2.24 -12.44 12.70
N GLN A 107 -1.04 -12.59 12.13
CA GLN A 107 0.22 -12.28 12.80
C GLN A 107 0.29 -10.80 13.22
N ALA A 108 -0.06 -9.87 12.32
CA ALA A 108 -0.09 -8.45 12.63
C ALA A 108 -1.11 -8.12 13.74
N GLN A 109 -2.30 -8.73 13.68
CA GLN A 109 -3.37 -8.56 14.67
C GLN A 109 -2.99 -9.15 16.05
N ASN A 110 -2.30 -10.27 16.07
CA ASN A 110 -1.77 -10.88 17.30
C ASN A 110 -0.68 -10.01 17.93
N ASN A 111 0.24 -9.48 17.11
CA ASN A 111 1.26 -8.53 17.55
C ASN A 111 0.65 -7.24 18.09
N TRP A 112 -0.45 -6.78 17.47
CA TRP A 112 -1.21 -5.61 17.93
C TRP A 112 -1.83 -5.84 19.32
N SER A 113 -2.53 -6.98 19.47
CA SER A 113 -3.33 -7.34 20.65
C SER A 113 -2.48 -7.70 21.87
N ARG A 114 -1.22 -8.11 21.65
CA ARG A 114 -0.26 -8.31 22.73
C ARG A 114 -0.12 -6.99 23.50
N LYS A 115 -0.66 -6.97 24.72
CA LYS A 115 -0.60 -5.80 25.61
C LYS A 115 0.86 -5.35 25.67
N SER A 116 1.12 -4.13 25.20
CA SER A 116 2.35 -3.43 25.53
C SER A 116 2.23 -3.17 27.03
N GLY A 117 2.84 -4.03 27.85
CA GLY A 117 2.72 -3.93 29.30
C GLY A 117 3.18 -2.53 29.73
N ASN A 118 2.27 -1.74 30.32
CA ASN A 118 2.45 -0.39 30.86
C ASN A 118 3.76 0.29 30.43
N PHE A 119 3.86 0.65 29.15
CA PHE A 119 4.91 1.54 28.68
C PHE A 119 4.50 2.96 29.05
N SER A 120 4.85 3.36 30.27
CA SER A 120 4.71 4.75 30.70
C SER A 120 5.78 5.58 30.03
N LEU A 121 5.36 6.75 29.51
CA LEU A 121 6.17 7.91 29.11
C LEU A 121 7.50 7.93 29.85
N CYS A 122 8.60 7.90 29.09
CA CYS A 122 9.96 8.07 29.61
C CYS A 122 10.00 9.28 30.57
N GLY A 123 9.95 9.00 31.87
CA GLY A 123 10.15 9.99 32.93
C GLY A 123 11.65 10.17 33.19
N ASN A 124 11.99 11.26 33.86
CA ASN A 124 13.35 11.77 34.07
C ASN A 124 14.33 10.78 34.76
N GLU A 125 13.90 9.58 35.15
CA GLU A 125 14.65 8.62 35.97
C GLU A 125 14.80 7.23 35.32
N ILE A 126 14.32 7.00 34.08
CA ILE A 126 14.35 5.68 33.44
C ILE A 126 15.55 5.58 32.47
N PRO A 127 16.39 4.52 32.55
CA PRO A 127 17.52 4.33 31.62
C PRO A 127 17.06 4.17 30.17
N ASN A 128 17.85 4.74 29.23
CA ASN A 128 17.61 4.75 27.77
C ASN A 128 17.18 3.40 27.18
N GLU A 129 17.71 2.28 27.72
CA GLU A 129 17.40 0.92 27.26
C GLU A 129 15.90 0.60 27.25
N ARG A 130 15.13 1.17 28.19
CA ARG A 130 13.68 0.94 28.22
C ARG A 130 12.98 1.73 27.11
N CYS A 131 13.37 2.97 26.83
CA CYS A 131 12.74 3.76 25.77
C CYS A 131 12.96 3.13 24.38
N ASP A 132 14.14 2.54 24.13
CA ASP A 132 14.45 1.78 22.90
C ASP A 132 13.56 0.54 22.72
N ALA A 133 13.22 -0.14 23.82
CA ALA A 133 12.32 -1.30 23.79
C ALA A 133 10.88 -0.92 23.36
N SER A 134 10.38 0.28 23.69
CA SER A 134 9.05 0.74 23.22
C SER A 134 9.03 0.94 21.71
N LEU A 135 10.04 1.67 21.21
CA LEU A 135 10.12 2.02 19.79
C LEU A 135 10.30 0.78 18.93
N THR A 136 11.11 -0.18 19.37
CA THR A 136 11.26 -1.47 18.66
C THR A 136 9.97 -2.28 18.63
N VAL A 137 9.18 -2.27 19.71
CA VAL A 137 7.84 -2.89 19.73
C VAL A 137 6.89 -2.18 18.77
N LEU A 138 6.86 -0.85 18.77
CA LEU A 138 6.02 -0.07 17.84
C LEU A 138 6.45 -0.26 16.39
N GLN A 139 7.75 -0.30 16.13
CA GLN A 139 8.32 -0.59 14.81
C GLN A 139 7.87 -1.97 14.33
N GLY A 140 7.95 -2.99 15.18
CA GLY A 140 7.46 -4.33 14.84
C GLY A 140 5.96 -4.37 14.50
N LYS A 141 5.14 -3.56 15.18
CA LYS A 141 3.71 -3.41 14.86
C LYS A 141 3.50 -2.72 13.50
N ILE A 142 4.25 -1.65 13.24
CA ILE A 142 4.23 -0.94 11.96
C ILE A 142 4.63 -1.90 10.84
N ASP A 143 5.75 -2.61 10.98
CA ASP A 143 6.29 -3.52 9.97
C ASP A 143 5.33 -4.65 9.66
N ALA A 144 4.69 -5.25 10.66
CA ALA A 144 3.73 -6.34 10.44
C ALA A 144 2.54 -5.91 9.56
N PHE A 145 1.88 -4.79 9.88
CA PHE A 145 0.79 -4.27 9.04
C PHE A 145 1.29 -3.79 7.68
N SER A 146 2.48 -3.20 7.64
CA SER A 146 3.10 -2.71 6.40
C SER A 146 3.39 -3.84 5.41
N ASN A 147 3.91 -4.95 5.91
CA ASN A 147 4.20 -6.14 5.13
C ASN A 147 2.91 -6.78 4.63
N PHE A 148 1.88 -6.90 5.47
CA PHE A 148 0.57 -7.38 5.03
C PHE A 148 0.00 -6.55 3.87
N LEU A 149 -0.02 -5.21 4.01
CA LEU A 149 -0.53 -4.31 2.97
C LEU A 149 0.30 -4.39 1.68
N ALA A 150 1.62 -4.49 1.81
CA ALA A 150 2.52 -4.65 0.65
C ALA A 150 2.23 -5.97 -0.10
N SER A 151 2.11 -7.09 0.63
CA SER A 151 1.81 -8.39 0.05
C SER A 151 0.44 -8.43 -0.63
N VAL A 152 -0.59 -7.82 -0.03
CA VAL A 152 -1.91 -7.68 -0.68
C VAL A 152 -1.81 -6.84 -1.95
N ALA A 153 -1.07 -5.73 -1.91
CA ALA A 153 -0.92 -4.86 -3.06
C ALA A 153 -0.12 -5.51 -4.20
N GLU A 154 0.87 -6.36 -3.88
CA GLU A 154 1.60 -7.17 -4.86
C GLU A 154 0.71 -8.25 -5.48
N LEU A 155 -0.03 -8.98 -4.65
CA LEU A 155 -0.98 -9.99 -5.09
C LEU A 155 -2.06 -9.40 -6.01
N ALA A 156 -2.62 -8.25 -5.63
CA ALA A 156 -3.57 -7.51 -6.44
C ALA A 156 -2.98 -7.07 -7.78
N ARG A 157 -1.73 -6.58 -7.81
CA ARG A 157 -1.05 -6.26 -9.08
C ARG A 157 -0.87 -7.49 -9.95
N SER A 158 -0.44 -8.61 -9.38
CA SER A 158 -0.28 -9.86 -10.13
C SER A 158 -1.60 -10.30 -10.78
N LYS A 159 -2.75 -10.15 -10.12
CA LYS A 159 -4.03 -10.60 -10.71
C LYS A 159 -4.78 -9.55 -11.52
N TRP A 160 -4.68 -8.28 -11.17
CA TRP A 160 -5.46 -7.21 -11.81
C TRP A 160 -4.70 -6.45 -12.89
N THR A 161 -3.36 -6.51 -12.89
CA THR A 161 -2.52 -5.77 -13.85
C THR A 161 -1.70 -6.66 -14.77
N GLU A 162 -1.79 -7.99 -14.63
CA GLU A 162 -1.14 -8.91 -15.57
C GLU A 162 -1.93 -8.94 -16.89
N PHE A 163 -1.47 -8.11 -17.82
CA PHE A 163 -1.77 -8.32 -19.23
C PHE A 163 -1.05 -9.59 -19.65
N ASP A 164 -1.79 -10.61 -20.09
CA ASP A 164 -1.19 -11.78 -20.71
C ASP A 164 -0.44 -11.33 -21.96
N LEU A 165 0.88 -11.20 -21.84
CA LEU A 165 1.77 -10.69 -22.90
C LEU A 165 1.66 -11.53 -24.18
N LYS A 166 1.36 -12.84 -24.05
CA LYS A 166 1.16 -13.71 -25.21
C LYS A 166 -0.14 -13.34 -25.93
N MET A 167 -1.23 -13.20 -25.19
CA MET A 167 -2.52 -12.80 -25.76
C MET A 167 -2.51 -11.36 -26.31
N MET A 168 -1.80 -10.44 -25.65
CA MET A 168 -1.57 -9.08 -26.14
C MET A 168 -0.77 -9.09 -27.45
N GLY A 169 0.27 -9.92 -27.54
CA GLY A 169 1.05 -10.11 -28.76
C GLY A 169 0.21 -10.66 -29.91
N VAL A 170 -0.65 -11.66 -29.63
CA VAL A 170 -1.61 -12.19 -30.61
C VAL A 170 -2.58 -11.11 -31.08
N GLY A 171 -3.14 -10.32 -30.16
CA GLY A 171 -4.04 -9.20 -30.48
C GLY A 171 -3.38 -8.15 -31.36
N LEU A 172 -2.13 -7.76 -31.04
CA LEU A 172 -1.33 -6.84 -31.87
C LEU A 172 -1.08 -7.43 -33.28
N GLY A 173 -0.79 -8.73 -33.37
CA GLY A 173 -0.60 -9.42 -34.65
C GLY A 173 -1.85 -9.39 -35.53
N ILE A 174 -3.02 -9.68 -34.96
CA ILE A 174 -4.32 -9.60 -35.65
C ILE A 174 -4.59 -8.17 -36.12
N PHE A 175 -4.30 -7.17 -35.27
CA PHE A 175 -4.48 -5.77 -35.61
C PHE A 175 -3.62 -5.34 -36.80
N VAL A 176 -2.33 -5.72 -36.82
CA VAL A 176 -1.42 -5.43 -37.94
C VAL A 176 -1.88 -6.12 -39.23
N LEU A 177 -2.31 -7.38 -39.15
CA LEU A 177 -2.84 -8.11 -40.31
C LEU A 177 -4.10 -7.44 -40.87
N SER A 178 -5.01 -7.00 -39.99
CA SER A 178 -6.21 -6.26 -40.37
C SER A 178 -5.86 -4.97 -41.12
N LEU A 179 -4.91 -4.18 -40.61
CA LEU A 179 -4.44 -2.96 -41.29
C LEU A 179 -3.87 -3.27 -42.68
N PHE A 180 -3.12 -4.36 -42.83
CA PHE A 180 -2.58 -4.76 -44.11
C PHE A 180 -3.68 -5.10 -45.13
N VAL A 181 -4.70 -5.84 -44.71
CA VAL A 181 -5.88 -6.14 -45.54
C VAL A 181 -6.62 -4.87 -45.94
N HIS A 182 -6.84 -3.94 -45.02
CA HIS A 182 -7.48 -2.66 -45.30
C HIS A 182 -6.69 -1.82 -46.32
N ILE A 183 -5.35 -1.75 -46.18
CA ILE A 183 -4.50 -1.04 -47.14
C ILE A 183 -4.59 -1.66 -48.54
N ILE A 184 -4.59 -3.00 -48.63
CA ILE A 184 -4.75 -3.70 -49.92
C ILE A 184 -6.11 -3.40 -50.53
N ALA A 185 -7.18 -3.47 -49.74
CA ALA A 185 -8.54 -3.21 -50.20
C ALA A 185 -8.67 -1.77 -50.75
N ILE A 186 -8.20 -0.78 -49.99
CA ILE A 186 -8.20 0.63 -50.42
C ILE A 186 -7.42 0.82 -51.73
N ARG A 187 -6.20 0.26 -51.82
CA ARG A 187 -5.40 0.34 -53.05
C ARG A 187 -6.07 -0.34 -54.25
N ARG A 188 -6.80 -1.43 -54.04
CA ARG A 188 -7.56 -2.09 -55.12
C ARG A 188 -8.74 -1.25 -55.55
N SER A 189 -9.51 -0.69 -54.62
CA SER A 189 -10.65 0.19 -54.91
C SER A 189 -10.21 1.44 -55.67
N ASP A 190 -9.10 2.06 -55.28
CA ASP A 190 -8.56 3.26 -55.94
C ASP A 190 -8.16 2.97 -57.40
N LYS A 191 -7.49 1.82 -57.65
CA LYS A 191 -7.18 1.37 -59.01
C LYS A 191 -8.43 1.12 -59.86
N LEU A 192 -9.49 0.55 -59.29
CA LEU A 192 -10.74 0.30 -60.01
C LEU A 192 -11.47 1.62 -60.33
N CYS A 193 -11.39 2.62 -59.46
CA CYS A 193 -11.92 3.96 -59.72
C CYS A 193 -11.15 4.73 -60.80
N GLN A 194 -9.83 4.54 -60.93
CA GLN A 194 -9.04 5.19 -61.99
C GLN A 194 -9.22 4.58 -63.39
N ILE A 195 -9.77 3.36 -63.49
CA ILE A 195 -10.00 2.64 -64.76
C ILE A 195 -11.44 2.86 -65.29
N SER A 196 -12.34 3.38 -64.44
CA SER A 196 -13.70 3.82 -64.79
C SER A 196 -13.70 5.23 -65.37
#